data_AF-A0A834LKQ5-F1
#
_entry.id   AF-A0A834LKQ5-F1
#
_cell.length_a   1.000
_cell.length_b   1.000
_cell.length_c   1.000
_cell.angle_alpha   90.00
_cell.angle_beta   90.00
_cell.angle_gamma   90.00
#
_symmetry.space_group_name_H-M   'P 1'
#
loop_
_entity.id
_entity.type
_entity.pdbx_description
1 polymer ?
#
loop_
_entity_poly.entity_id
_entity_poly.type
_entity_poly.pdbx_seq_one_letter_code
_entity_poly.pdbx_strand_id
1 'polypeptide(L)'
;MKISNPCCESIPTPQKAKLDGSSDEGSDLDPVLLVSGMGGSILQTKKKSFGLQTRVWVRLLLADLEFRQKLWSLYNPETGYTESLDDSTEIVVPEDDYGLYAIDILDPSVFVKLIHLTEVYHFHDMIDMLIGCGYKKGTTLFGYGYDFRQSIRIDKLMDGLKEKLEVAYKASGGRKVNIISHSMGGLLVMSFMSLNNDVFLKYVNKWICIACPFQGAPGCINDSLLTGLQFVDGFESFFFVSRWTMHQLLIECPSVYEMLPNPEFQWKKQPEIQVWQKQTKDGDIFVNLESYGPIENVALFEEALRHNELSYGGKKVALPFNLSILKWATGTRQILNKAQLPTGISFYNIFGTSCDTPFDVCYGSETSAIEDLSEVCHTMPQYSYVDGDGTVPAESAKADGFDAVDRVAVSGSHRGLLRDKKVFQLIQNWLGVAVKASNHKITSKVMDAGSR
;
A
#
# COMPACT_ATOMS: atom_id res chain seq x y z
N MET A 1 -35.49 37.45 52.06
CA MET A 1 -36.62 38.02 51.30
C MET A 1 -36.01 38.74 50.10
N LYS A 2 -36.19 38.19 48.87
CA LYS A 2 -35.81 38.66 47.50
C LYS A 2 -34.41 39.32 47.34
N ILE A 3 -33.61 39.00 46.32
CA ILE A 3 -33.69 39.60 44.97
C ILE A 3 -32.61 38.94 44.06
N SER A 4 -33.02 38.68 42.80
CA SER A 4 -32.30 38.63 41.51
C SER A 4 -31.19 37.60 41.20
N ASN A 5 -31.50 36.71 40.26
CA ASN A 5 -30.60 36.25 39.19
C ASN A 5 -31.00 36.94 37.87
N PRO A 6 -30.04 37.32 37.02
CA PRO A 6 -30.26 37.30 35.58
C PRO A 6 -29.15 36.61 34.78
N CYS A 7 -29.51 36.24 33.56
CA CYS A 7 -28.68 35.86 32.40
C CYS A 7 -28.14 34.43 32.29
N CYS A 8 -28.94 33.58 31.63
CA CYS A 8 -28.43 32.57 30.71
C CYS A 8 -28.57 33.13 29.29
N GLU A 9 -27.45 33.40 28.63
CA GLU A 9 -27.39 33.67 27.20
C GLU A 9 -27.45 32.35 26.41
N SER A 10 -28.11 32.44 25.26
CA SER A 10 -28.51 31.38 24.35
C SER A 10 -27.36 30.67 23.64
N ILE A 11 -27.36 29.33 23.69
CA ILE A 11 -26.58 28.45 22.82
C ILE A 11 -27.36 28.27 21.48
N PRO A 12 -26.73 28.38 20.29
CA PRO A 12 -27.43 28.16 19.03
C PRO A 12 -27.69 26.67 18.80
N THR A 13 -28.94 26.34 18.51
CA THR A 13 -29.42 25.03 18.07
C THR A 13 -28.85 24.69 16.68
N PRO A 14 -28.38 23.45 16.41
CA PRO A 14 -27.98 23.06 15.07
C PRO A 14 -29.19 23.00 14.14
N GLN A 15 -29.08 23.68 13.00
CA GLN A 15 -30.07 23.67 11.93
C GLN A 15 -30.30 22.23 11.44
N LYS A 16 -31.55 21.77 11.55
CA LYS A 16 -32.05 20.58 10.85
C LYS A 16 -31.87 20.78 9.35
N ALA A 17 -30.97 20.02 8.74
CA ALA A 17 -30.97 19.82 7.29
C ALA A 17 -32.34 19.27 6.86
N LYS A 18 -32.96 19.94 5.88
CA LYS A 18 -34.18 19.45 5.21
C LYS A 18 -33.87 18.11 4.55
N LEU A 19 -34.54 17.06 5.01
CA LEU A 19 -34.73 15.83 4.25
C LEU A 19 -35.69 16.14 3.10
N ASP A 20 -35.14 16.39 1.91
CA ASP A 20 -35.90 16.24 0.68
C ASP A 20 -36.08 14.74 0.43
N GLY A 21 -37.32 14.28 0.57
CA GLY A 21 -37.73 12.93 0.25
C GLY A 21 -37.73 12.70 -1.26
N SER A 22 -36.62 12.19 -1.78
CA SER A 22 -36.67 11.19 -2.84
C SER A 22 -36.28 9.87 -2.20
N SER A 23 -37.17 8.89 -2.25
CA SER A 23 -36.82 7.49 -1.97
C SER A 23 -35.69 7.09 -2.92
N ASP A 24 -34.45 7.15 -2.45
CA ASP A 24 -33.30 6.56 -3.14
C ASP A 24 -33.54 5.05 -3.03
N GLU A 25 -34.10 4.45 -4.07
CA GLU A 25 -34.07 3.01 -4.25
C GLU A 25 -32.59 2.62 -4.17
N GLY A 26 -32.17 2.07 -3.01
CA GLY A 26 -30.80 1.66 -2.77
C GLY A 26 -30.37 0.76 -3.92
N SER A 27 -29.29 1.12 -4.62
CA SER A 27 -28.83 0.33 -5.77
C SER A 27 -28.72 -1.13 -5.37
N ASP A 28 -29.29 -2.06 -6.13
CA ASP A 28 -29.31 -3.51 -5.82
C ASP A 28 -27.93 -4.19 -5.93
N LEU A 29 -26.85 -3.41 -5.88
CA LEU A 29 -25.48 -3.86 -5.97
C LEU A 29 -24.92 -4.17 -4.58
N ASP A 30 -24.26 -5.31 -4.46
CA ASP A 30 -23.42 -5.63 -3.30
C ASP A 30 -22.29 -4.59 -3.19
N PRO A 31 -22.08 -4.00 -2.00
CA PRO A 31 -21.09 -2.95 -1.83
C PRO A 31 -19.65 -3.46 -2.09
N VAL A 32 -18.80 -2.58 -2.62
CA VAL A 32 -17.38 -2.82 -2.87
C VAL A 32 -16.55 -1.94 -1.93
N LEU A 33 -15.56 -2.56 -1.28
CA LEU A 33 -14.52 -1.89 -0.51
C LEU A 33 -13.16 -2.08 -1.19
N LEU A 34 -12.56 -0.99 -1.64
CA LEU A 34 -11.21 -0.98 -2.22
C LEU A 34 -10.17 -0.84 -1.11
N VAL A 35 -9.16 -1.72 -1.08
CA VAL A 35 -8.09 -1.72 -0.07
C VAL A 35 -6.74 -1.54 -0.76
N SER A 36 -6.04 -0.46 -0.40
CA SER A 36 -4.75 -0.08 -0.99
C SER A 36 -3.59 -0.98 -0.57
N GLY A 37 -2.50 -0.94 -1.36
CA GLY A 37 -1.21 -1.52 -1.01
C GLY A 37 -0.22 -0.53 -0.38
N MET A 38 1.03 -0.95 -0.25
CA MET A 38 2.13 -0.10 0.24
C MET A 38 2.32 1.11 -0.67
N GLY A 39 2.44 2.30 -0.08
CA GLY A 39 2.60 3.55 -0.83
C GLY A 39 1.36 4.01 -1.60
N GLY A 40 0.27 3.21 -1.65
CA GLY A 40 -0.95 3.51 -2.41
C GLY A 40 -1.98 4.37 -1.68
N SER A 41 -1.62 4.95 -0.54
CA SER A 41 -2.50 5.81 0.26
C SER A 41 -1.87 7.17 0.48
N ILE A 42 -2.66 8.25 0.34
CA ILE A 42 -2.23 9.59 0.73
C ILE A 42 -1.98 9.64 2.24
N LEU A 43 -0.80 10.14 2.65
CA LEU A 43 -0.50 10.47 4.04
C LEU A 43 -0.44 11.98 4.21
N GLN A 44 -1.07 12.46 5.28
CA GLN A 44 -1.00 13.84 5.73
C GLN A 44 -0.44 13.91 7.14
N THR A 45 0.25 15.00 7.45
CA THR A 45 0.59 15.36 8.82
C THR A 45 -0.44 16.33 9.33
N LYS A 46 -0.95 16.12 10.54
CA LYS A 46 -1.83 17.04 11.23
C LYS A 46 -1.12 17.62 12.45
N LYS A 47 -1.05 18.95 12.55
CA LYS A 47 -0.45 19.61 13.72
C LYS A 47 -1.31 19.36 14.96
N LYS A 48 -0.70 18.92 16.06
CA LYS A 48 -1.40 18.66 17.33
C LYS A 48 -2.01 19.94 17.94
N SER A 49 -1.41 21.10 17.70
CA SER A 49 -1.83 22.38 18.29
C SER A 49 -3.06 23.02 17.63
N PHE A 50 -3.14 23.01 16.29
CA PHE A 50 -4.19 23.71 15.54
C PHE A 50 -4.91 22.84 14.50
N GLY A 51 -4.56 21.56 14.38
CA GLY A 51 -5.21 20.62 13.45
C GLY A 51 -4.96 20.86 11.97
N LEU A 52 -4.05 21.79 11.60
CA LEU A 52 -3.69 22.04 10.20
C LEU A 52 -3.09 20.78 9.59
N GLN A 53 -3.66 20.35 8.47
CA GLN A 53 -3.20 19.16 7.73
C GLN A 53 -2.33 19.56 6.54
N THR A 54 -1.30 18.76 6.25
CA THR A 54 -0.41 18.95 5.10
C THR A 54 -0.09 17.61 4.48
N ARG A 55 -0.27 17.47 3.16
CA ARG A 55 0.09 16.25 2.45
C ARG A 55 1.61 16.06 2.44
N VAL A 56 2.04 14.88 2.86
CA VAL A 56 3.46 14.47 2.91
C VAL A 56 3.75 13.28 2.01
N TRP A 57 2.72 12.50 1.66
CA TRP A 57 2.83 11.42 0.67
C TRP A 57 1.51 11.26 -0.09
N VAL A 58 1.47 11.01 -1.40
CA VAL A 58 2.57 11.24 -2.34
C VAL A 58 2.67 12.75 -2.62
N ARG A 59 3.89 13.24 -2.83
CA ARG A 59 4.14 14.64 -3.16
C ARG A 59 5.27 14.74 -4.17
N LEU A 60 5.10 15.57 -5.21
CA LEU A 60 6.15 15.87 -6.18
C LEU A 60 6.97 17.13 -5.83
N LEU A 61 6.30 18.18 -5.36
CA LEU A 61 6.94 19.45 -5.04
C LEU A 61 7.54 19.43 -3.63
N LEU A 62 8.84 19.67 -3.50
CA LEU A 62 9.58 19.62 -2.22
C LEU A 62 9.42 18.26 -1.51
N ALA A 63 9.27 17.19 -2.29
CA ALA A 63 9.03 15.82 -1.80
C ALA A 63 10.06 15.43 -0.73
N ASP A 64 11.35 15.49 -1.07
CA ASP A 64 12.44 15.16 -0.14
C ASP A 64 12.39 16.00 1.13
N LEU A 65 12.28 17.33 1.02
CA LEU A 65 12.33 18.22 2.18
C LEU A 65 11.20 17.91 3.19
N GLU A 66 9.97 17.81 2.71
CA GLU A 66 8.79 17.60 3.55
C GLU A 66 8.74 16.17 4.09
N PHE A 67 9.18 15.20 3.30
CA PHE A 67 9.29 13.81 3.72
C PHE A 67 10.32 13.66 4.85
N ARG A 68 11.52 14.25 4.68
CA ARG A 68 12.57 14.26 5.72
C ARG A 68 12.11 14.93 7.01
N GLN A 69 11.40 16.05 6.90
CA GLN A 69 10.97 16.79 8.08
C GLN A 69 9.84 16.10 8.85
N LYS A 70 8.98 15.32 8.18
CA LYS A 70 7.70 14.92 8.77
C LYS A 70 7.36 13.44 8.71
N LEU A 71 7.98 12.67 7.82
CA LEU A 71 7.68 11.23 7.67
C LEU A 71 8.74 10.32 8.27
N TRP A 72 9.99 10.75 8.39
CA TRP A 72 11.00 9.95 9.09
C TRP A 72 10.54 9.60 10.50
N SER A 73 10.68 8.32 10.81
CA SER A 73 10.05 7.69 11.95
C SER A 73 10.95 6.60 12.51
N LEU A 74 10.75 6.26 13.77
CA LEU A 74 11.40 5.15 14.44
C LEU A 74 10.34 4.15 14.89
N TYR A 75 10.63 2.87 14.79
CA TYR A 75 9.78 1.86 15.39
C TYR A 75 9.98 1.81 16.90
N ASN A 76 8.87 1.89 17.61
CA ASN A 76 8.82 1.76 19.06
C ASN A 76 8.40 0.32 19.42
N PRO A 77 9.30 -0.51 19.97
CA PRO A 77 9.00 -1.90 20.29
C PRO A 77 8.03 -2.08 21.47
N GLU A 78 7.83 -1.04 22.30
CA GLU A 78 6.88 -1.09 23.41
C GLU A 78 5.44 -0.91 22.90
N THR A 79 5.24 -0.03 21.92
CA THR A 79 3.92 0.26 21.34
C THR A 79 3.61 -0.60 20.11
N GLY A 80 4.64 -1.06 19.40
CA GLY A 80 4.52 -1.75 18.12
C GLY A 80 4.28 -0.81 16.93
N TYR A 81 4.42 0.50 17.12
CA TYR A 81 4.17 1.53 16.10
C TYR A 81 5.46 2.12 15.54
N THR A 82 5.42 2.49 14.26
CA THR A 82 6.38 3.39 13.63
C THR A 82 5.95 4.83 13.90
N GLU A 83 6.70 5.51 14.76
CA GLU A 83 6.38 6.83 15.33
C GLU A 83 7.26 7.91 14.71
N SER A 84 6.66 9.02 14.27
CA SER A 84 7.39 10.09 13.59
C SER A 84 8.32 10.86 14.52
N LEU A 85 9.50 11.23 13.99
CA LEU A 85 10.51 12.00 14.71
C LEU A 85 10.06 13.44 15.02
N ASP A 86 9.07 13.95 14.28
CA ASP A 86 8.37 15.20 14.61
C ASP A 86 7.24 14.93 15.62
N ASP A 87 7.47 15.29 16.88
CA ASP A 87 6.51 15.13 17.96
C ASP A 87 5.35 16.14 17.91
N SER A 88 5.45 17.18 17.07
CA SER A 88 4.46 18.24 16.94
C SER A 88 3.29 17.88 16.02
N THR A 89 3.45 16.81 15.23
CA THR A 89 2.46 16.34 14.27
C THR A 89 2.04 14.89 14.52
N GLU A 90 0.90 14.51 13.95
CA GLU A 90 0.45 13.12 13.85
C GLU A 90 0.25 12.77 12.37
N ILE A 91 0.59 11.53 11.99
CA ILE A 91 0.32 11.04 10.63
C ILE A 91 -1.12 10.53 10.56
N VAL A 92 -1.86 11.06 9.59
CA VAL A 92 -3.27 10.75 9.33
C VAL A 92 -3.46 10.41 7.87
N VAL A 93 -4.45 9.56 7.62
CA VAL A 93 -4.90 9.21 6.27
C VAL A 93 -6.23 9.92 6.03
N PRO A 94 -6.42 10.58 4.88
CA PRO A 94 -7.68 11.25 4.59
C PRO A 94 -8.87 10.26 4.52
N GLU A 95 -9.97 10.62 5.17
CA GLU A 95 -11.21 9.85 5.14
C GLU A 95 -12.25 10.43 4.16
N ASP A 96 -11.89 11.52 3.48
CA ASP A 96 -12.70 12.19 2.47
C ASP A 96 -13.19 11.22 1.38
N ASP A 97 -14.36 11.53 0.82
CA ASP A 97 -14.99 10.71 -0.21
C ASP A 97 -15.10 9.23 0.20
N TYR A 98 -15.45 9.00 1.49
CA TYR A 98 -15.62 7.67 2.08
C TYR A 98 -14.34 6.82 2.04
N GLY A 99 -13.17 7.48 2.13
CA GLY A 99 -11.84 6.88 2.02
C GLY A 99 -11.36 6.64 0.59
N LEU A 100 -12.17 6.95 -0.43
CA LEU A 100 -11.75 6.83 -1.84
C LEU A 100 -10.70 7.88 -2.19
N TYR A 101 -10.81 9.10 -1.66
CA TYR A 101 -9.86 10.18 -1.95
C TYR A 101 -8.42 9.79 -1.63
N ALA A 102 -8.19 9.05 -0.54
CA ALA A 102 -6.85 8.63 -0.14
C ALA A 102 -6.19 7.66 -1.13
N ILE A 103 -6.96 6.95 -1.96
CA ILE A 103 -6.47 5.85 -2.81
C ILE A 103 -6.74 6.10 -4.31
N ASP A 104 -7.35 7.24 -4.66
CA ASP A 104 -7.74 7.61 -6.02
C ASP A 104 -6.53 8.09 -6.85
N ILE A 105 -6.17 9.38 -6.71
CA ILE A 105 -4.98 10.00 -7.31
C ILE A 105 -4.07 10.46 -6.17
N LEU A 106 -2.89 9.84 -6.02
CA LEU A 106 -2.01 10.00 -4.86
C LEU A 106 -1.37 11.40 -4.77
N ASP A 107 -1.16 12.07 -5.91
CA ASP A 107 -0.88 13.51 -5.96
C ASP A 107 -1.97 14.24 -6.78
N PRO A 108 -3.05 14.72 -6.13
CA PRO A 108 -4.17 15.37 -6.82
C PRO A 108 -3.88 16.83 -7.23
N SER A 109 -2.62 17.25 -7.34
CA SER A 109 -2.28 18.63 -7.74
C SER A 109 -2.76 18.97 -9.15
N VAL A 110 -3.08 20.24 -9.38
CA VAL A 110 -3.57 20.73 -10.67
C VAL A 110 -2.58 20.42 -11.80
N PHE A 111 -1.27 20.55 -11.52
CA PHE A 111 -0.23 20.23 -12.47
C PHE A 111 -0.28 18.76 -12.91
N VAL A 112 -0.30 17.82 -11.96
CA VAL A 112 -0.41 16.37 -12.24
C VAL A 112 -1.64 16.06 -13.09
N LYS A 113 -2.79 16.63 -12.74
CA LYS A 113 -4.04 16.42 -13.48
C LYS A 113 -3.97 16.98 -14.89
N LEU A 114 -3.32 18.13 -15.08
CA LEU A 114 -3.17 18.79 -16.38
C LEU A 114 -2.24 17.99 -17.32
N ILE A 115 -1.13 17.47 -16.80
CA ILE A 115 -0.18 16.68 -17.60
C ILE A 115 -0.54 15.18 -17.67
N HIS A 116 -1.58 14.76 -16.93
CA HIS A 116 -2.02 13.38 -16.81
C HIS A 116 -0.88 12.42 -16.45
N LEU A 117 -0.14 12.74 -15.38
CA LEU A 117 0.95 11.88 -14.90
C LEU A 117 0.38 10.61 -14.28
N THR A 118 0.22 9.56 -15.09
CA THR A 118 -0.47 8.34 -14.67
C THR A 118 0.22 7.58 -13.54
N GLU A 119 1.50 7.86 -13.30
CA GLU A 119 2.28 7.22 -12.22
C GLU A 119 1.77 7.56 -10.81
N VAL A 120 0.89 8.54 -10.66
CA VAL A 120 0.22 8.84 -9.38
C VAL A 120 -1.27 8.54 -9.39
N TYR A 121 -1.80 8.01 -10.49
CA TYR A 121 -3.17 7.50 -10.56
C TYR A 121 -3.13 6.06 -10.02
N HIS A 122 -3.86 5.81 -8.93
CA HIS A 122 -3.83 4.53 -8.24
C HIS A 122 -5.10 3.71 -8.52
N PHE A 123 -6.19 3.91 -7.75
CA PHE A 123 -7.48 3.26 -8.05
C PHE A 123 -8.36 4.08 -9.01
N HIS A 124 -7.92 5.24 -9.49
CA HIS A 124 -8.72 6.16 -10.29
C HIS A 124 -9.56 5.50 -11.39
N ASP A 125 -8.89 4.79 -12.31
CA ASP A 125 -9.56 4.16 -13.45
C ASP A 125 -10.54 3.05 -13.01
N MET A 126 -10.23 2.35 -11.90
CA MET A 126 -11.10 1.33 -11.34
C MET A 126 -12.33 1.94 -10.65
N ILE A 127 -12.16 3.06 -9.94
CA ILE A 127 -13.25 3.82 -9.33
C ILE A 127 -14.20 4.30 -10.43
N ASP A 128 -13.66 4.89 -11.49
CA ASP A 128 -14.45 5.34 -12.65
C ASP A 128 -15.18 4.19 -13.34
N MET A 129 -14.50 3.04 -13.51
CA MET A 129 -15.11 1.83 -14.06
C MET A 129 -16.29 1.34 -13.20
N LEU A 130 -16.13 1.27 -11.87
CA LEU A 130 -17.18 0.83 -10.95
C LEU A 130 -18.36 1.82 -10.96
N ILE A 131 -18.09 3.13 -10.95
CA ILE A 131 -19.14 4.16 -11.10
C ILE A 131 -19.89 3.98 -12.42
N GLY A 132 -19.19 3.70 -13.51
CA GLY A 132 -19.79 3.38 -14.82
C GLY A 132 -20.66 2.12 -14.81
N CYS A 133 -20.41 1.18 -13.89
CA CYS A 133 -21.27 0.01 -13.65
C CYS A 133 -22.49 0.33 -12.76
N GLY A 134 -22.58 1.54 -12.21
CA GLY A 134 -23.69 2.01 -11.38
C GLY A 134 -23.42 1.99 -9.88
N TYR A 135 -22.18 1.74 -9.45
CA TYR A 135 -21.78 1.91 -8.06
C TYR A 135 -21.85 3.38 -7.62
N LYS A 136 -22.26 3.63 -6.38
CA LYS A 136 -22.40 4.97 -5.79
C LYS A 136 -21.45 5.11 -4.61
N LYS A 137 -20.58 6.13 -4.66
CA LYS A 137 -19.67 6.46 -3.54
C LYS A 137 -20.48 6.69 -2.26
N GLY A 138 -20.06 6.08 -1.16
CA GLY A 138 -20.72 6.22 0.14
C GLY A 138 -22.00 5.40 0.34
N THR A 139 -22.47 4.70 -0.70
CA THR A 139 -23.62 3.78 -0.62
C THR A 139 -23.19 2.36 -0.95
N THR A 140 -22.52 2.17 -2.08
CA THR A 140 -22.04 0.87 -2.57
C THR A 140 -20.57 0.87 -2.95
N LEU A 141 -19.87 2.00 -2.91
CA LEU A 141 -18.42 2.06 -3.18
C LEU A 141 -17.70 2.84 -2.08
N PHE A 142 -16.67 2.22 -1.53
CA PHE A 142 -15.90 2.72 -0.39
C PHE A 142 -14.41 2.46 -0.61
N GLY A 143 -13.57 3.27 0.02
CA GLY A 143 -12.11 3.11 0.01
C GLY A 143 -11.57 2.91 1.42
N TYR A 144 -10.48 2.15 1.50
CA TYR A 144 -9.67 2.02 2.69
C TYR A 144 -8.20 2.21 2.32
N GLY A 145 -7.76 3.46 2.45
CA GLY A 145 -6.35 3.79 2.59
C GLY A 145 -5.92 3.71 4.05
N TYR A 146 -4.65 3.44 4.29
CA TYR A 146 -4.11 3.30 5.64
C TYR A 146 -2.63 3.74 5.70
N ASP A 147 -2.11 3.91 6.92
CA ASP A 147 -0.69 4.20 7.11
C ASP A 147 0.14 2.95 6.79
N PHE A 148 0.59 2.86 5.54
CA PHE A 148 1.32 1.70 5.02
C PHE A 148 2.67 1.46 5.66
N ARG A 149 3.15 2.37 6.54
CA ARG A 149 4.40 2.18 7.28
C ARG A 149 4.22 1.19 8.42
N GLN A 150 3.01 1.11 8.97
CA GLN A 150 2.70 0.28 10.13
C GLN A 150 2.56 -1.19 9.75
N SER A 151 2.68 -2.08 10.73
CA SER A 151 2.44 -3.52 10.50
C SER A 151 1.01 -3.75 10.06
N ILE A 152 0.80 -4.67 9.13
CA ILE A 152 -0.53 -5.00 8.62
C ILE A 152 -1.46 -5.50 9.72
N ARG A 153 -0.95 -6.01 10.84
CA ARG A 153 -1.75 -6.49 11.98
C ARG A 153 -1.80 -5.55 13.18
N ILE A 154 -1.39 -4.29 13.00
CA ILE A 154 -1.54 -3.30 14.07
C ILE A 154 -3.03 -2.98 14.28
N ASP A 155 -3.42 -2.74 15.52
CA ASP A 155 -4.79 -2.48 15.95
C ASP A 155 -5.45 -1.35 15.13
N LYS A 156 -4.75 -0.23 14.90
CA LYS A 156 -5.30 0.88 14.10
C LYS A 156 -5.72 0.47 12.67
N LEU A 157 -4.98 -0.42 12.01
CA LEU A 157 -5.32 -0.91 10.67
C LEU A 157 -6.45 -1.94 10.73
N MET A 158 -6.40 -2.85 11.70
CA MET A 158 -7.43 -3.87 11.90
C MET A 158 -8.79 -3.23 12.23
N ASP A 159 -8.81 -2.33 13.20
CA ASP A 159 -10.03 -1.65 13.64
C ASP A 159 -10.58 -0.71 12.56
N GLY A 160 -9.70 -0.01 11.83
CA GLY A 160 -10.10 0.82 10.69
C GLY A 160 -10.76 0.00 9.57
N LEU A 161 -10.19 -1.17 9.21
CA LEU A 161 -10.79 -2.06 8.22
C LEU A 161 -12.15 -2.60 8.70
N LYS A 162 -12.25 -2.98 9.97
CA LYS A 162 -13.52 -3.38 10.60
C LYS A 162 -14.56 -2.28 10.49
N GLU A 163 -14.22 -1.05 10.87
CA GLU A 163 -15.13 0.09 10.79
C GLU A 163 -15.61 0.34 9.35
N LYS A 164 -14.72 0.27 8.37
CA LYS A 164 -15.09 0.42 6.95
C LYS A 164 -16.05 -0.66 6.47
N LEU A 165 -15.83 -1.91 6.86
CA LEU A 165 -16.75 -3.01 6.55
C LEU A 165 -18.12 -2.78 7.19
N GLU A 166 -18.17 -2.33 8.44
CA GLU A 166 -19.42 -2.00 9.12
C GLU A 166 -20.19 -0.87 8.47
N VAL A 167 -19.49 0.21 8.10
CA VAL A 167 -20.07 1.37 7.41
C VAL A 167 -20.62 0.94 6.05
N ALA A 168 -19.84 0.20 5.26
CA ALA A 168 -20.28 -0.28 3.95
C ALA A 168 -21.48 -1.22 4.04
N TYR A 169 -21.48 -2.14 5.02
CA TYR A 169 -22.61 -3.05 5.27
C TYR A 169 -23.88 -2.29 5.65
N LYS A 170 -23.79 -1.31 6.57
CA LYS A 170 -24.96 -0.51 7.01
C LYS A 170 -25.49 0.37 5.88
N ALA A 171 -24.60 1.07 5.17
CA ALA A 171 -24.96 2.00 4.09
C ALA A 171 -25.60 1.29 2.88
N SER A 172 -25.32 0.00 2.69
CA SER A 172 -25.88 -0.83 1.62
C SER A 172 -27.12 -1.63 2.02
N GLY A 173 -27.76 -1.28 3.15
CA GLY A 173 -28.98 -1.96 3.60
C GLY A 173 -28.74 -3.37 4.17
N GLY A 174 -27.53 -3.65 4.67
CA GLY A 174 -27.17 -4.94 5.25
C GLY A 174 -26.69 -5.98 4.25
N ARG A 175 -26.24 -5.56 3.06
CA ARG A 175 -25.60 -6.47 2.10
C ARG A 175 -24.13 -6.66 2.45
N LYS A 176 -23.65 -7.90 2.28
CA LYS A 176 -22.25 -8.24 2.50
C LYS A 176 -21.35 -7.58 1.44
N VAL A 177 -20.14 -7.24 1.86
CA VAL A 177 -19.15 -6.46 1.13
C VAL A 177 -18.25 -7.35 0.28
N ASN A 178 -18.02 -6.93 -0.96
CA ASN A 178 -17.00 -7.47 -1.85
C ASN A 178 -15.72 -6.64 -1.67
N ILE A 179 -14.65 -7.26 -1.19
CA ILE A 179 -13.36 -6.59 -1.02
C ILE A 179 -12.56 -6.72 -2.32
N ILE A 180 -11.98 -5.62 -2.80
CA ILE A 180 -10.95 -5.62 -3.84
C ILE A 180 -9.67 -5.05 -3.23
N SER A 181 -8.64 -5.86 -3.08
CA SER A 181 -7.37 -5.46 -2.47
C SER A 181 -6.23 -5.47 -3.48
N HIS A 182 -5.30 -4.53 -3.37
CA HIS A 182 -4.09 -4.49 -4.18
C HIS A 182 -2.82 -4.70 -3.34
N SER A 183 -1.87 -5.48 -3.86
CA SER A 183 -0.52 -5.62 -3.30
C SER A 183 -0.56 -5.99 -1.81
N MET A 184 0.18 -5.27 -0.95
CA MET A 184 0.19 -5.46 0.50
C MET A 184 -1.19 -5.39 1.16
N GLY A 185 -2.17 -4.71 0.55
CA GLY A 185 -3.54 -4.69 1.03
C GLY A 185 -4.16 -6.09 1.07
N GLY A 186 -3.71 -7.00 0.20
CA GLY A 186 -4.09 -8.40 0.25
C GLY A 186 -3.57 -9.12 1.50
N LEU A 187 -2.34 -8.83 1.93
CA LEU A 187 -1.79 -9.36 3.17
C LEU A 187 -2.53 -8.81 4.39
N LEU A 188 -2.90 -7.53 4.36
CA LEU A 188 -3.73 -6.90 5.39
C LEU A 188 -5.09 -7.60 5.52
N VAL A 189 -5.79 -7.82 4.40
CA VAL A 189 -7.07 -8.53 4.38
C VAL A 189 -6.92 -9.97 4.87
N MET A 190 -5.83 -10.65 4.48
CA MET A 190 -5.52 -12.00 4.93
C MET A 190 -5.27 -12.07 6.45
N SER A 191 -4.49 -11.12 6.99
CA SER A 191 -4.25 -11.01 8.42
C SER A 191 -5.54 -10.70 9.19
N PHE A 192 -6.35 -9.77 8.67
CA PHE A 192 -7.64 -9.43 9.26
C PHE A 192 -8.59 -10.63 9.31
N MET A 193 -8.70 -11.37 8.20
CA MET A 193 -9.50 -12.60 8.12
C MET A 193 -9.07 -13.65 9.15
N SER A 194 -7.76 -13.82 9.38
CA SER A 194 -7.23 -14.77 10.37
C SER A 194 -7.48 -14.34 11.81
N LEU A 195 -7.38 -13.04 12.10
CA LEU A 195 -7.48 -12.50 13.47
C LEU A 195 -8.92 -12.11 13.86
N ASN A 196 -9.78 -11.79 12.89
CA ASN A 196 -11.13 -11.25 13.07
C ASN A 196 -12.12 -12.08 12.23
N ASN A 197 -12.04 -13.40 12.33
CA ASN A 197 -12.76 -14.34 11.48
C ASN A 197 -14.29 -14.18 11.51
N ASP A 198 -14.84 -13.94 12.70
CA ASP A 198 -16.27 -13.71 12.93
C ASP A 198 -16.77 -12.43 12.24
N VAL A 199 -15.98 -11.35 12.35
CA VAL A 199 -16.24 -10.07 11.68
C VAL A 199 -16.17 -10.22 10.16
N PHE A 200 -15.14 -10.91 9.67
CA PHE A 200 -14.97 -11.19 8.25
C PHE A 200 -16.15 -12.00 7.69
N LEU A 201 -16.53 -13.08 8.35
CA LEU A 201 -17.69 -13.91 7.99
C LEU A 201 -19.01 -13.14 8.01
N LYS A 202 -19.16 -12.21 8.96
CA LYS A 202 -20.36 -11.38 9.08
C LYS A 202 -20.50 -10.40 7.93
N TYR A 203 -19.41 -9.70 7.58
CA TYR A 203 -19.50 -8.57 6.66
C TYR A 203 -19.05 -8.86 5.24
N VAL A 204 -18.24 -9.89 4.97
CA VAL A 204 -17.65 -10.12 3.64
C VAL A 204 -18.42 -11.19 2.87
N ASN A 205 -18.50 -11.02 1.55
CA ASN A 205 -19.07 -11.96 0.57
C ASN A 205 -18.01 -12.52 -0.36
N LYS A 206 -17.22 -11.62 -0.97
CA LYS A 206 -16.16 -11.95 -1.93
C LYS A 206 -14.89 -11.20 -1.59
N TRP A 207 -13.77 -11.80 -1.94
CA TRP A 207 -12.47 -11.15 -1.93
C TRP A 207 -11.77 -11.35 -3.26
N ILE A 208 -11.52 -10.25 -3.96
CA ILE A 208 -10.74 -10.19 -5.19
C ILE A 208 -9.39 -9.58 -4.83
N CYS A 209 -8.32 -10.33 -5.03
CA CYS A 209 -6.97 -9.90 -4.73
C CYS A 209 -6.18 -9.65 -6.01
N ILE A 210 -5.48 -8.52 -6.08
CA ILE A 210 -4.70 -8.11 -7.26
C ILE A 210 -3.25 -7.94 -6.83
N ALA A 211 -2.35 -8.70 -7.44
CA ALA A 211 -0.90 -8.57 -7.30
C ALA A 211 -0.38 -8.66 -5.84
N CYS A 212 -1.03 -9.46 -4.99
CA CYS A 212 -0.62 -9.58 -3.59
C CYS A 212 0.65 -10.42 -3.44
N PRO A 213 1.69 -9.94 -2.73
CA PRO A 213 2.90 -10.71 -2.46
C PRO A 213 2.70 -11.74 -1.35
N PHE A 214 1.85 -12.76 -1.57
CA PHE A 214 1.50 -13.76 -0.55
C PHE A 214 2.73 -14.40 0.11
N GLN A 215 3.78 -14.66 -0.69
CA GLN A 215 5.04 -15.24 -0.20
C GLN A 215 6.19 -14.22 -0.10
N GLY A 216 5.91 -12.94 -0.29
CA GLY A 216 6.89 -11.85 -0.28
C GLY A 216 7.32 -11.41 -1.69
N ALA A 217 8.10 -10.33 -1.74
CA ALA A 217 8.63 -9.72 -2.97
C ALA A 217 10.16 -9.58 -2.83
N PRO A 218 10.93 -10.67 -3.05
CA PRO A 218 12.28 -10.81 -2.51
C PRO A 218 13.24 -9.71 -2.99
N GLY A 219 13.34 -9.48 -4.30
CA GLY A 219 14.27 -8.50 -4.85
C GLY A 219 13.97 -7.09 -4.37
N CYS A 220 12.73 -6.63 -4.50
CA CYS A 220 12.33 -5.28 -4.08
C CYS A 220 12.48 -5.06 -2.57
N ILE A 221 12.12 -6.05 -1.74
CA ILE A 221 12.11 -5.88 -0.27
C ILE A 221 13.51 -5.99 0.33
N ASN A 222 14.32 -6.96 -0.10
CA ASN A 222 15.71 -7.07 0.35
C ASN A 222 16.50 -5.79 0.04
N ASP A 223 16.29 -5.25 -1.15
CA ASP A 223 16.94 -4.03 -1.60
C ASP A 223 16.41 -2.77 -0.91
N SER A 224 15.09 -2.70 -0.64
CA SER A 224 14.50 -1.63 0.15
C SER A 224 15.15 -1.49 1.53
N LEU A 225 15.50 -2.61 2.16
CA LEU A 225 16.15 -2.64 3.47
C LEU A 225 17.64 -2.32 3.43
N LEU A 226 18.34 -2.55 2.30
CA LEU A 226 19.79 -2.32 2.18
C LEU A 226 20.13 -0.96 1.59
N THR A 227 19.52 -0.59 0.47
CA THR A 227 19.88 0.64 -0.25
C THR A 227 18.68 1.55 -0.54
N GLY A 228 17.46 1.06 -0.26
CA GLY A 228 16.20 1.78 -0.47
C GLY A 228 15.50 1.37 -1.75
N LEU A 229 14.40 2.06 -2.07
CA LEU A 229 13.67 1.86 -3.32
C LEU A 229 13.38 3.22 -3.94
N GLN A 230 13.40 3.27 -5.27
CA GLN A 230 12.91 4.42 -6.03
C GLN A 230 11.76 3.94 -6.90
N PHE A 231 10.60 4.58 -6.77
CA PHE A 231 9.36 4.13 -7.40
C PHE A 231 9.21 4.59 -8.85
N VAL A 232 10.16 5.39 -9.37
CA VAL A 232 10.14 5.97 -10.73
C VAL A 232 11.57 6.05 -11.25
N ASP A 233 11.81 5.53 -12.45
CA ASP A 233 13.10 5.60 -13.15
C ASP A 233 13.18 6.82 -14.09
N GLY A 234 14.40 7.32 -14.34
CA GLY A 234 14.65 8.38 -15.32
C GLY A 234 14.50 9.82 -14.77
N PHE A 235 14.28 10.80 -15.65
CA PHE A 235 14.28 12.23 -15.29
C PHE A 235 13.11 12.62 -14.36
N GLU A 236 12.06 11.82 -14.30
CA GLU A 236 10.92 12.04 -13.39
C GLU A 236 11.28 11.72 -11.94
N SER A 237 12.28 10.87 -11.71
CA SER A 237 12.78 10.48 -10.39
C SER A 237 13.24 11.66 -9.52
N PHE A 238 13.64 12.78 -10.14
CA PHE A 238 14.01 14.04 -9.48
C PHE A 238 12.85 14.69 -8.71
N PHE A 239 11.60 14.41 -9.10
CA PHE A 239 10.41 14.92 -8.42
C PHE A 239 9.98 14.03 -7.26
N PHE A 240 10.57 12.85 -7.10
CA PHE A 240 10.19 11.90 -6.06
C PHE A 240 11.24 11.87 -4.94
N VAL A 241 10.89 11.15 -3.87
CA VAL A 241 11.77 10.96 -2.72
C VAL A 241 13.01 10.18 -3.17
N SER A 242 14.20 10.68 -2.83
CA SER A 242 15.47 10.03 -3.15
C SER A 242 15.55 8.66 -2.49
N ARG A 243 16.21 7.73 -3.18
CA ARG A 243 16.37 6.33 -2.74
C ARG A 243 16.86 6.21 -1.30
N TRP A 244 17.89 6.98 -0.94
CA TRP A 244 18.45 6.98 0.42
C TRP A 244 17.50 7.58 1.47
N THR A 245 16.75 8.63 1.12
CA THR A 245 15.74 9.19 2.02
C THR A 245 14.62 8.19 2.28
N MET A 246 14.24 7.43 1.24
CA MET A 246 13.27 6.36 1.35
C MET A 246 13.79 5.20 2.19
N HIS A 247 15.03 4.76 1.97
CA HIS A 247 15.71 3.75 2.80
C HIS A 247 15.61 4.08 4.30
N GLN A 248 15.96 5.32 4.68
CA GLN A 248 15.92 5.78 6.06
C GLN A 248 14.51 5.78 6.69
N LEU A 249 13.45 5.77 5.88
CA LEU A 249 12.10 5.50 6.36
C LEU A 249 11.81 3.99 6.44
N LEU A 250 12.10 3.26 5.37
CA LEU A 250 11.64 1.88 5.17
C LEU A 250 12.23 0.89 6.18
N ILE A 251 13.46 1.12 6.66
CA ILE A 251 14.09 0.26 7.69
C ILE A 251 13.29 0.24 9.01
N GLU A 252 12.53 1.29 9.28
CA GLU A 252 11.72 1.43 10.49
C GLU A 252 10.23 1.14 10.25
N CYS A 253 9.87 0.58 9.08
CA CYS A 253 8.49 0.25 8.71
C CYS A 253 8.24 -1.27 8.81
N PRO A 254 7.43 -1.75 9.78
CA PRO A 254 7.09 -3.18 9.90
C PRO A 254 6.50 -3.82 8.66
N SER A 255 5.74 -3.06 7.88
CA SER A 255 5.16 -3.52 6.62
C SER A 255 6.20 -4.03 5.61
N VAL A 256 7.40 -3.46 5.60
CA VAL A 256 8.50 -3.89 4.71
C VAL A 256 8.98 -5.28 5.11
N TYR A 257 9.18 -5.51 6.42
CA TYR A 257 9.63 -6.78 6.96
C TYR A 257 8.58 -7.88 6.77
N GLU A 258 7.28 -7.53 6.81
CA GLU A 258 6.19 -8.47 6.58
C GLU A 258 6.10 -8.97 5.13
N MET A 259 6.77 -8.28 4.19
CA MET A 259 6.89 -8.66 2.78
C MET A 259 8.23 -9.31 2.41
N LEU A 260 9.11 -9.57 3.39
CA LEU A 260 10.32 -10.37 3.19
C LEU A 260 9.96 -11.74 2.58
N PRO A 261 10.89 -12.36 1.82
CA PRO A 261 10.67 -13.69 1.25
C PRO A 261 10.31 -14.68 2.35
N ASN A 262 9.22 -15.42 2.18
CA ASN A 262 8.81 -16.43 3.14
C ASN A 262 9.85 -17.57 3.18
N PRO A 263 10.57 -17.80 4.30
CA PRO A 263 11.57 -18.85 4.39
C PRO A 263 10.95 -20.26 4.43
N GLU A 264 9.67 -20.39 4.79
CA GLU A 264 8.96 -21.67 4.81
C GLU A 264 8.37 -22.05 3.43
N PHE A 265 8.33 -21.09 2.49
CA PHE A 265 7.79 -21.33 1.15
C PHE A 265 8.79 -22.07 0.27
N GLN A 266 8.31 -23.09 -0.43
CA GLN A 266 9.10 -23.92 -1.33
C GLN A 266 9.24 -23.24 -2.70
N TRP A 267 10.05 -22.18 -2.76
CA TRP A 267 10.39 -21.51 -4.00
C TRP A 267 11.04 -22.47 -5.00
N LYS A 268 10.69 -22.37 -6.29
CA LYS A 268 11.38 -23.12 -7.36
C LYS A 268 12.89 -22.88 -7.37
N LYS A 269 13.29 -21.65 -7.10
CA LYS A 269 14.66 -21.21 -6.85
C LYS A 269 14.61 -20.37 -5.58
N GLN A 270 15.45 -20.64 -4.59
CA GLN A 270 15.53 -19.79 -3.41
C GLN A 270 16.01 -18.39 -3.80
N PRO A 271 15.33 -17.32 -3.36
CA PRO A 271 15.80 -15.96 -3.60
C PRO A 271 17.01 -15.66 -2.72
N GLU A 272 18.03 -15.04 -3.30
CA GLU A 272 19.30 -14.79 -2.63
C GLU A 272 19.68 -13.31 -2.68
N ILE A 273 20.41 -12.87 -1.65
CA ILE A 273 21.22 -11.66 -1.71
C ILE A 273 22.65 -12.10 -1.99
N GLN A 274 23.31 -11.48 -2.96
CA GLN A 274 24.65 -11.82 -3.38
C GLN A 274 25.58 -10.62 -3.18
N VAL A 275 26.79 -10.85 -2.68
CA VAL A 275 27.77 -9.80 -2.44
C VAL A 275 29.12 -10.25 -2.96
N TRP A 276 29.69 -9.48 -3.89
CA TRP A 276 31.09 -9.64 -4.28
C TRP A 276 31.96 -9.12 -3.14
N GLN A 277 32.54 -10.02 -2.35
CA GLN A 277 33.31 -9.68 -1.16
C GLN A 277 34.80 -9.88 -1.37
N LYS A 278 35.59 -8.90 -0.94
CA LYS A 278 37.05 -8.98 -0.87
C LYS A 278 37.46 -9.67 0.42
N GLN A 279 38.14 -10.79 0.31
CA GLN A 279 38.65 -11.57 1.44
C GLN A 279 40.17 -11.62 1.39
N THR A 280 40.81 -11.44 2.55
CA THR A 280 42.26 -11.60 2.67
C THR A 280 42.55 -12.90 3.40
N LYS A 281 43.27 -13.82 2.76
CA LYS A 281 43.69 -15.09 3.36
C LYS A 281 45.17 -15.30 3.13
N ASP A 282 45.92 -15.51 4.20
CA ASP A 282 47.38 -15.74 4.16
C ASP A 282 48.18 -14.63 3.44
N GLY A 283 47.65 -13.40 3.41
CA GLY A 283 48.26 -12.24 2.74
C GLY A 283 47.84 -12.05 1.27
N ASP A 284 47.14 -13.02 0.69
CA ASP A 284 46.57 -12.94 -0.65
C ASP A 284 45.14 -12.41 -0.61
N ILE A 285 44.78 -11.60 -1.61
CA ILE A 285 43.45 -11.03 -1.78
C ILE A 285 42.67 -11.89 -2.76
N PHE A 286 41.49 -12.34 -2.35
CA PHE A 286 40.53 -13.07 -3.17
C PHE A 286 39.22 -12.28 -3.25
N VAL A 287 38.54 -12.38 -4.37
CA VAL A 287 37.21 -11.81 -4.57
C VAL A 287 36.25 -12.97 -4.82
N ASN A 288 35.31 -13.17 -3.91
CA ASN A 288 34.33 -14.25 -3.97
C ASN A 288 32.91 -13.68 -4.00
N LEU A 289 32.01 -14.36 -4.70
CA LEU A 289 30.58 -14.05 -4.65
C LEU A 289 29.93 -14.84 -3.51
N GLU A 290 29.69 -14.17 -2.39
CA GLU A 290 28.96 -14.74 -1.26
C GLU A 290 27.45 -14.64 -1.50
N SER A 291 26.70 -15.67 -1.10
CA SER A 291 25.24 -15.74 -1.29
C SER A 291 24.53 -16.00 0.03
N TYR A 292 23.45 -15.25 0.28
CA TYR A 292 22.67 -15.24 1.51
C TYR A 292 21.21 -15.53 1.19
N GLY A 293 20.69 -16.66 1.67
CA GLY A 293 19.30 -17.04 1.52
C GLY A 293 18.37 -16.27 2.48
N PRO A 294 17.06 -16.60 2.49
CA PRO A 294 16.07 -15.91 3.31
C PRO A 294 16.29 -15.96 4.83
N ILE A 295 17.11 -16.89 5.32
CA ILE A 295 17.45 -17.03 6.75
C ILE A 295 18.82 -16.38 7.02
N GLU A 296 19.80 -16.65 6.15
CA GLU A 296 21.18 -16.18 6.29
C GLU A 296 21.32 -14.68 6.07
N ASN A 297 20.40 -14.05 5.34
CA ASN A 297 20.40 -12.61 5.07
C ASN A 297 20.27 -11.74 6.33
N VAL A 298 19.78 -12.26 7.45
CA VAL A 298 19.67 -11.51 8.71
C VAL A 298 21.04 -11.01 9.17
N ALA A 299 22.04 -11.88 9.15
CA ALA A 299 23.41 -11.51 9.51
C ALA A 299 24.00 -10.49 8.55
N LEU A 300 23.68 -10.59 7.26
CA LEU A 300 24.07 -9.58 6.28
C LEU A 300 23.43 -8.22 6.58
N PHE A 301 22.13 -8.18 6.89
CA PHE A 301 21.46 -6.91 7.22
C PHE A 301 22.05 -6.26 8.48
N GLU A 302 22.33 -7.04 9.53
CA GLU A 302 22.97 -6.54 10.75
C GLU A 302 24.32 -5.89 10.44
N GLU A 303 25.16 -6.56 9.66
CA GLU A 303 26.49 -6.05 9.28
C GLU A 303 26.43 -4.86 8.32
N ALA A 304 25.54 -4.91 7.32
CA ALA A 304 25.39 -3.83 6.35
C ALA A 304 24.85 -2.55 7.00
N LEU A 305 23.99 -2.67 8.02
CA LEU A 305 23.34 -1.54 8.68
C LEU A 305 23.98 -1.15 10.01
N ARG A 306 25.07 -1.79 10.45
CA ARG A 306 25.68 -1.56 11.77
C ARG A 306 26.13 -0.12 12.03
N HIS A 307 26.44 0.63 10.98
CA HIS A 307 26.85 2.04 11.04
C HIS A 307 25.81 2.98 10.40
N ASN A 308 24.64 2.45 10.05
CA ASN A 308 23.62 3.23 9.38
C ASN A 308 23.02 4.27 10.33
N GLU A 309 22.90 5.49 9.83
CA GLU A 309 22.44 6.63 10.61
C GLU A 309 21.63 7.62 9.77
N LEU A 310 20.83 8.39 10.47
CA LEU A 310 20.01 9.47 9.96
C LEU A 310 20.42 10.79 10.62
N SER A 311 20.58 11.85 9.82
CA SER A 311 20.75 13.21 10.35
C SER A 311 19.40 13.92 10.42
N TYR A 312 18.92 14.16 11.64
CA TYR A 312 17.65 14.85 11.90
C TYR A 312 17.84 15.96 12.93
N GLY A 313 17.46 17.20 12.57
CA GLY A 313 17.61 18.36 13.45
C GLY A 313 19.05 18.63 13.92
N GLY A 314 20.05 18.28 13.10
CA GLY A 314 21.48 18.39 13.44
C GLY A 314 22.01 17.29 14.37
N LYS A 315 21.18 16.31 14.75
CA LYS A 315 21.56 15.14 15.53
C LYS A 315 21.67 13.91 14.63
N LYS A 316 22.57 13.00 14.99
CA LYS A 316 22.67 11.67 14.38
C LYS A 316 21.78 10.69 15.16
N VAL A 317 20.94 9.96 14.44
CA VAL A 317 20.04 8.94 14.95
C VAL A 317 20.46 7.62 14.32
N ALA A 318 20.81 6.62 15.12
CA ALA A 318 21.18 5.30 14.59
C ALA A 318 19.94 4.60 13.98
N LEU A 319 20.13 3.97 12.83
CA LEU A 319 19.10 3.18 12.11
C LEU A 319 19.65 1.79 11.76
N PRO A 320 20.05 0.98 12.76
CA PRO A 320 20.53 -0.37 12.51
C PRO A 320 19.38 -1.26 12.00
N PHE A 321 19.71 -2.46 11.53
CA PHE A 321 18.69 -3.46 11.23
C PHE A 321 17.82 -3.75 12.46
N ASN A 322 16.50 -3.62 12.32
CA ASN A 322 15.60 -3.64 13.47
C ASN A 322 15.08 -5.05 13.77
N LEU A 323 15.79 -5.77 14.64
CA LEU A 323 15.44 -7.12 15.06
C LEU A 323 14.07 -7.22 15.77
N SER A 324 13.61 -6.15 16.43
CA SER A 324 12.29 -6.13 17.05
C SER A 324 11.18 -6.11 16.00
N ILE A 325 11.37 -5.38 14.91
CA ILE A 325 10.46 -5.42 13.76
C ILE A 325 10.49 -6.81 13.11
N LEU A 326 11.68 -7.37 12.86
CA LEU A 326 11.81 -8.71 12.27
C LEU A 326 11.07 -9.75 13.11
N LYS A 327 11.23 -9.73 14.44
CA LYS A 327 10.49 -10.63 15.35
C LYS A 327 8.98 -10.46 15.23
N TRP A 328 8.49 -9.22 15.12
CA TRP A 328 7.07 -8.94 14.92
C TRP A 328 6.56 -9.49 13.57
N ALA A 329 7.31 -9.27 12.50
CA ALA A 329 7.00 -9.73 11.15
C ALA A 329 7.01 -11.26 11.04
N THR A 330 7.93 -11.95 11.73
CA THR A 330 7.90 -13.42 11.85
C THR A 330 6.61 -13.91 12.49
N GLY A 331 6.13 -13.23 13.54
CA GLY A 331 4.82 -13.51 14.13
C GLY A 331 3.66 -13.29 13.14
N THR A 332 3.72 -12.22 12.35
CA THR A 332 2.77 -11.97 11.25
C THR A 332 2.82 -13.12 10.23
N ARG A 333 4.01 -13.53 9.80
CA ARG A 333 4.19 -14.63 8.84
C ARG A 333 3.57 -15.94 9.32
N GLN A 334 3.67 -16.26 10.60
CA GLN A 334 3.01 -17.44 11.18
C GLN A 334 1.48 -17.38 11.09
N ILE A 335 0.89 -16.19 11.26
CA ILE A 335 -0.56 -15.97 11.09
C ILE A 335 -0.94 -16.15 9.61
N LEU A 336 -0.15 -15.57 8.71
CA LEU A 336 -0.37 -15.64 7.27
C LEU A 336 -0.27 -17.08 6.73
N ASN A 337 0.74 -17.85 7.15
CA ASN A 337 0.93 -19.25 6.73
C ASN A 337 -0.18 -20.18 7.23
N LYS A 338 -0.90 -19.79 8.30
CA LYS A 338 -2.03 -20.54 8.86
C LYS A 338 -3.40 -20.02 8.41
N ALA A 339 -3.43 -18.98 7.58
CA ALA A 339 -4.68 -18.36 7.16
C ALA A 339 -5.54 -19.37 6.40
N GLN A 340 -6.84 -19.38 6.70
CA GLN A 340 -7.82 -20.23 6.01
C GLN A 340 -9.00 -19.37 5.58
N LEU A 341 -9.37 -19.50 4.32
CA LEU A 341 -10.54 -18.83 3.79
C LEU A 341 -11.81 -19.44 4.43
N PRO A 342 -12.68 -18.64 5.07
CA PRO A 342 -13.89 -19.16 5.69
C PRO A 342 -14.87 -19.72 4.67
N THR A 343 -15.59 -20.78 5.04
CA THR A 343 -16.62 -21.40 4.19
C THR A 343 -17.68 -20.38 3.78
N GLY A 344 -18.00 -20.35 2.49
CA GLY A 344 -19.04 -19.46 1.94
C GLY A 344 -18.53 -18.11 1.46
N ILE A 345 -17.22 -17.83 1.55
CA ILE A 345 -16.59 -16.65 0.93
C ILE A 345 -15.97 -17.07 -0.40
N SER A 346 -16.28 -16.35 -1.49
CA SER A 346 -15.60 -16.56 -2.78
C SER A 346 -14.29 -15.78 -2.81
N PHE A 347 -13.19 -16.45 -3.17
CA PHE A 347 -11.90 -15.80 -3.38
C PHE A 347 -11.47 -15.86 -4.84
N TYR A 348 -10.94 -14.75 -5.35
CA TYR A 348 -10.41 -14.61 -6.69
C TYR A 348 -9.04 -13.95 -6.64
N ASN A 349 -8.11 -14.42 -7.47
CA ASN A 349 -6.75 -13.92 -7.51
C ASN A 349 -6.38 -13.48 -8.93
N ILE A 350 -5.88 -12.26 -9.07
CA ILE A 350 -5.23 -11.75 -10.27
C ILE A 350 -3.77 -11.51 -9.95
N PHE A 351 -2.88 -12.15 -10.71
CA PHE A 351 -1.43 -11.94 -10.57
C PHE A 351 -0.84 -11.48 -11.90
N GLY A 352 0.14 -10.58 -11.82
CA GLY A 352 0.81 -10.05 -12.99
C GLY A 352 1.92 -10.98 -13.50
N THR A 353 2.18 -10.88 -14.80
CA THR A 353 3.16 -11.67 -15.55
C THR A 353 3.76 -10.81 -16.67
N SER A 354 4.75 -11.36 -17.37
CA SER A 354 5.41 -10.74 -18.52
C SER A 354 6.17 -9.45 -18.21
N CYS A 355 6.58 -9.25 -16.96
CA CYS A 355 7.50 -8.20 -16.55
C CYS A 355 8.70 -8.83 -15.84
N ASP A 356 9.90 -8.38 -16.20
CA ASP A 356 11.14 -8.72 -15.51
C ASP A 356 11.02 -8.25 -14.05
N THR A 357 10.94 -9.20 -13.13
CA THR A 357 10.67 -8.92 -11.72
C THR A 357 11.90 -9.21 -10.87
N PRO A 358 12.45 -8.21 -10.14
CA PRO A 358 13.62 -8.41 -9.29
C PRO A 358 13.44 -9.59 -8.33
N PHE A 359 14.35 -10.54 -8.38
CA PHE A 359 14.30 -11.76 -7.58
C PHE A 359 15.50 -11.87 -6.66
N ASP A 360 16.71 -12.00 -7.23
CA ASP A 360 17.95 -11.90 -6.48
C ASP A 360 18.49 -10.48 -6.56
N VAL A 361 19.25 -10.07 -5.54
CA VAL A 361 19.92 -8.76 -5.49
C VAL A 361 21.40 -8.97 -5.31
N CYS A 362 22.22 -8.39 -6.19
CA CYS A 362 23.67 -8.50 -6.17
C CYS A 362 24.33 -7.13 -5.95
N TYR A 363 25.32 -7.08 -5.06
CA TYR A 363 26.09 -5.88 -4.72
C TYR A 363 27.59 -6.05 -5.01
N GLY A 364 28.21 -4.99 -5.49
CA GLY A 364 29.61 -4.99 -5.93
C GLY A 364 29.82 -5.72 -7.27
N SER A 365 31.08 -5.88 -7.65
CA SER A 365 31.48 -6.67 -8.81
C SER A 365 32.86 -7.29 -8.60
N GLU A 366 33.30 -8.21 -9.48
CA GLU A 366 34.64 -8.78 -9.42
C GLU A 366 35.75 -7.71 -9.43
N THR A 367 35.54 -6.60 -10.14
CA THR A 367 36.48 -5.47 -10.23
C THR A 367 36.28 -4.41 -9.15
N SER A 368 35.14 -4.41 -8.46
CA SER A 368 34.76 -3.42 -7.44
C SER A 368 34.07 -4.13 -6.28
N ALA A 369 34.81 -5.06 -5.66
CA ALA A 369 34.33 -5.87 -4.56
C ALA A 369 34.18 -5.06 -3.27
N ILE A 370 33.20 -5.44 -2.47
CA ILE A 370 32.91 -4.89 -1.15
C ILE A 370 33.98 -5.39 -0.17
N GLU A 371 34.71 -4.46 0.47
CA GLU A 371 35.68 -4.83 1.51
C GLU A 371 34.99 -4.98 2.85
N ASP A 372 34.04 -4.08 3.12
CA ASP A 372 33.28 -4.01 4.35
C ASP A 372 31.79 -4.07 4.03
N LEU A 373 31.05 -5.00 4.63
CA LEU A 373 29.62 -5.19 4.36
C LEU A 373 28.77 -3.93 4.60
N SER A 374 29.23 -2.99 5.43
CA SER A 374 28.55 -1.70 5.62
C SER A 374 28.55 -0.81 4.37
N GLU A 375 29.44 -1.07 3.41
CA GLU A 375 29.47 -0.38 2.12
C GLU A 375 28.33 -0.79 1.20
N VAL A 376 27.70 -1.95 1.43
CA VAL A 376 26.57 -2.46 0.61
C VAL A 376 25.48 -1.39 0.46
N CYS A 377 25.13 -0.71 1.56
CA CYS A 377 24.10 0.32 1.63
C CYS A 377 24.34 1.53 0.70
N HIS A 378 25.58 1.70 0.22
CA HIS A 378 26.01 2.80 -0.63
C HIS A 378 26.38 2.37 -2.05
N THR A 379 26.04 1.14 -2.42
CA THR A 379 26.20 0.64 -3.79
C THR A 379 24.86 0.56 -4.51
N MET A 380 24.91 0.51 -5.84
CA MET A 380 23.72 0.25 -6.66
C MET A 380 23.56 -1.26 -6.85
N PRO A 381 22.37 -1.83 -6.56
CA PRO A 381 22.13 -3.24 -6.79
C PRO A 381 22.09 -3.58 -8.28
N GLN A 382 22.46 -4.82 -8.59
CA GLN A 382 22.08 -5.49 -9.83
C GLN A 382 21.07 -6.57 -9.51
N TYR A 383 20.07 -6.74 -10.37
CA TYR A 383 19.03 -7.75 -10.13
C TYR A 383 19.17 -8.92 -11.10
N SER A 384 18.88 -10.11 -10.60
CA SER A 384 18.36 -11.18 -11.45
C SER A 384 16.83 -11.05 -11.52
N TYR A 385 16.24 -11.56 -12.59
CA TYR A 385 14.81 -11.41 -12.83
C TYR A 385 14.12 -12.76 -13.00
N VAL A 386 12.87 -12.82 -12.53
CA VAL A 386 11.91 -13.88 -12.82
C VAL A 386 10.63 -13.28 -13.40
N ASP A 387 9.75 -14.13 -13.93
CA ASP A 387 8.44 -13.68 -14.40
C ASP A 387 7.57 -13.17 -13.24
N GLY A 388 6.90 -12.05 -13.46
CA GLY A 388 6.03 -11.39 -12.49
C GLY A 388 5.52 -10.07 -13.03
N ASP A 389 5.28 -9.12 -12.13
CA ASP A 389 4.70 -7.81 -12.45
C ASP A 389 5.68 -6.64 -12.32
N GLY A 390 6.98 -6.91 -12.22
CA GLY A 390 8.03 -5.91 -11.99
C GLY A 390 8.23 -5.56 -10.51
N THR A 391 7.44 -6.13 -9.60
CA THR A 391 7.63 -5.99 -8.15
C THR A 391 7.50 -7.33 -7.43
N VAL A 392 6.43 -8.08 -7.73
CA VAL A 392 6.08 -9.35 -7.10
C VAL A 392 6.26 -10.48 -8.11
N PRO A 393 7.09 -11.49 -7.80
CA PRO A 393 7.19 -12.68 -8.64
C PRO A 393 5.83 -13.35 -8.81
N ALA A 394 5.52 -13.80 -10.03
CA ALA A 394 4.25 -14.47 -10.31
C ALA A 394 4.04 -15.72 -9.42
N GLU A 395 5.12 -16.42 -9.08
CA GLU A 395 5.10 -17.57 -8.16
C GLU A 395 4.61 -17.17 -6.76
N SER A 396 5.08 -16.04 -6.23
CA SER A 396 4.63 -15.50 -4.94
C SER A 396 3.17 -15.06 -5.00
N ALA A 397 2.80 -14.31 -6.03
CA ALA A 397 1.45 -13.77 -6.17
C ALA A 397 0.38 -14.83 -6.43
N LYS A 398 0.76 -15.97 -7.03
CA LYS A 398 -0.13 -17.12 -7.24
C LYS A 398 -0.25 -18.02 -6.00
N ALA A 399 0.73 -18.00 -5.10
CA ALA A 399 0.81 -18.89 -3.94
C ALA A 399 0.01 -18.36 -2.73
N ASP A 400 -1.28 -18.10 -2.95
CA ASP A 400 -2.19 -17.58 -1.93
C ASP A 400 -2.62 -18.61 -0.86
N GLY A 401 -2.51 -19.90 -1.15
CA GLY A 401 -2.84 -20.97 -0.21
C GLY A 401 -4.34 -21.27 -0.04
N PHE A 402 -5.21 -20.65 -0.83
CA PHE A 402 -6.67 -20.85 -0.76
C PHE A 402 -7.20 -21.79 -1.85
N ASP A 403 -8.48 -22.13 -1.79
CA ASP A 403 -9.19 -22.73 -2.93
C ASP A 403 -9.90 -21.61 -3.70
N ALA A 404 -9.14 -20.86 -4.49
CA ALA A 404 -9.69 -19.74 -5.27
C ALA A 404 -10.67 -20.25 -6.33
N VAL A 405 -11.80 -19.54 -6.46
CA VAL A 405 -12.78 -19.78 -7.53
C VAL A 405 -12.14 -19.57 -8.90
N ASP A 406 -11.26 -18.57 -9.00
CA ASP A 406 -10.48 -18.32 -10.20
C ASP A 406 -9.11 -17.71 -9.87
N ARG A 407 -8.10 -18.06 -10.66
CA ARG A 407 -6.76 -17.46 -10.63
C ARG A 407 -6.33 -17.10 -12.03
N VAL A 408 -6.17 -15.81 -12.30
CA VAL A 408 -5.92 -15.34 -13.65
C VAL A 408 -4.59 -14.59 -13.73
N ALA A 409 -3.72 -15.09 -14.61
CA ALA A 409 -2.54 -14.37 -15.03
C ALA A 409 -2.94 -13.24 -15.98
N VAL A 410 -2.44 -12.03 -15.72
CA VAL A 410 -2.58 -10.88 -16.60
C VAL A 410 -1.19 -10.33 -16.91
N SER A 411 -0.90 -10.09 -18.19
CA SER A 411 0.35 -9.46 -18.59
C SER A 411 0.30 -7.98 -18.22
N GLY A 412 1.23 -7.50 -17.39
CA GLY A 412 1.25 -6.09 -17.00
C GLY A 412 2.04 -5.82 -15.73
N SER A 413 2.47 -4.57 -15.57
CA SER A 413 3.22 -4.13 -14.40
C SER A 413 2.34 -4.05 -13.15
N HIS A 414 2.97 -4.07 -11.98
CA HIS A 414 2.34 -4.14 -10.66
C HIS A 414 1.23 -3.09 -10.46
N ARG A 415 1.48 -1.85 -10.92
CA ARG A 415 0.49 -0.75 -10.92
C ARG A 415 -0.33 -0.70 -12.19
N GLY A 416 0.21 -1.18 -13.32
CA GLY A 416 -0.51 -1.28 -14.60
C GLY A 416 -1.78 -2.13 -14.50
N LEU A 417 -1.77 -3.17 -13.65
CA LEU A 417 -2.94 -4.02 -13.40
C LEU A 417 -4.17 -3.25 -12.89
N LEU A 418 -4.01 -2.13 -12.17
CA LEU A 418 -5.13 -1.34 -11.64
C LEU A 418 -5.86 -0.52 -12.71
N ARG A 419 -5.31 -0.44 -13.92
CA ARG A 419 -5.89 0.24 -15.09
C ARG A 419 -6.03 -0.68 -16.30
N ASP A 420 -5.77 -1.97 -16.12
CA ASP A 420 -5.81 -2.93 -17.20
C ASP A 420 -7.26 -3.33 -17.56
N LYS A 421 -7.56 -3.34 -18.86
CA LYS A 421 -8.92 -3.60 -19.35
C LYS A 421 -9.35 -5.05 -19.11
N LYS A 422 -8.43 -6.02 -19.16
CA LYS A 422 -8.73 -7.43 -18.86
C LYS A 422 -9.02 -7.58 -17.37
N VAL A 423 -8.25 -6.91 -16.50
CA VAL A 423 -8.54 -6.85 -15.06
C VAL A 423 -9.94 -6.30 -14.79
N PHE A 424 -10.33 -5.21 -15.44
CA PHE A 424 -11.68 -4.65 -15.30
C PHE A 424 -12.77 -5.61 -15.74
N GLN A 425 -12.59 -6.29 -16.89
CA GLN A 425 -13.54 -7.31 -17.35
C GLN A 425 -13.68 -8.46 -16.36
N LEU A 426 -12.57 -8.94 -15.77
CA LEU A 426 -12.60 -9.98 -14.75
C LEU A 426 -13.37 -9.53 -13.51
N ILE A 427 -13.07 -8.33 -12.98
CA ILE A 427 -13.76 -7.75 -11.83
C ILE A 427 -15.26 -7.61 -12.11
N GLN A 428 -15.63 -7.08 -13.28
CA GLN A 428 -17.02 -6.94 -13.70
C GLN A 428 -17.75 -8.29 -13.72
N ASN A 429 -17.12 -9.31 -14.32
CA ASN A 429 -17.68 -10.65 -14.39
C ASN A 429 -17.85 -11.28 -13.00
N TRP A 430 -16.85 -11.17 -12.12
CA TRP A 430 -16.91 -11.75 -10.76
C TRP A 430 -17.85 -11.00 -9.81
N LEU A 431 -18.08 -9.71 -10.05
CA LEU A 431 -19.10 -8.91 -9.38
C LEU A 431 -20.50 -9.07 -10.00
N GLY A 432 -20.61 -9.65 -11.20
CA GLY A 432 -21.88 -9.78 -11.92
C GLY A 432 -22.43 -8.45 -12.45
N VAL A 433 -21.56 -7.50 -12.80
CA VAL A 433 -21.93 -6.15 -13.25
C VAL A 433 -21.43 -5.87 -14.66
N ALA A 434 -22.04 -4.89 -15.34
CA ALA A 434 -21.60 -4.41 -16.65
C ALA A 434 -21.72 -2.88 -16.72
N VAL A 435 -20.87 -2.24 -17.54
CA VAL A 435 -20.95 -0.79 -17.77
C VAL A 435 -22.29 -0.46 -18.39
N LYS A 436 -23.03 0.47 -17.78
CA LYS A 436 -24.28 0.98 -18.38
C LYS A 436 -23.90 1.84 -19.57
N ALA A 437 -24.41 1.51 -20.76
CA ALA A 437 -24.20 2.34 -21.94
C ALA A 437 -24.68 3.77 -21.66
N SER A 438 -23.75 4.73 -21.66
CA SER A 438 -24.04 6.15 -21.53
C SER A 438 -24.85 6.61 -22.75
N ASN A 439 -26.17 6.73 -22.59
CA ASN A 439 -27.01 7.47 -23.52
C ASN A 439 -26.78 8.97 -23.32
N HIS A 440 -25.60 9.48 -23.69
CA HIS A 440 -25.46 10.90 -23.97
C HIS A 440 -26.21 11.21 -25.28
N LYS A 441 -27.52 11.45 -25.17
CA LYS A 441 -28.27 12.19 -26.18
C LYS A 441 -27.68 13.59 -26.27
N ILE A 442 -26.77 13.78 -27.21
CA ILE A 442 -26.42 15.11 -27.71
C ILE A 442 -27.70 15.69 -28.33
N THR A 443 -28.39 16.54 -27.60
CA THR A 443 -29.46 17.36 -28.17
C THR A 443 -28.82 18.52 -28.92
N SER A 444 -28.42 18.27 -30.17
CA SER A 444 -28.13 19.35 -31.11
C SER A 444 -29.45 20.09 -31.40
N LYS A 445 -29.69 21.18 -30.69
CA LYS A 445 -30.67 22.19 -31.14
C LYS A 445 -30.13 22.80 -32.42
N VAL A 446 -30.67 22.37 -33.55
CA VAL A 446 -30.55 23.09 -34.83
C VAL A 446 -31.40 24.35 -34.68
N MET A 447 -30.76 25.51 -34.61
CA MET A 447 -31.44 26.79 -34.82
C MET A 447 -31.59 26.98 -36.33
N ASP A 448 -32.83 26.86 -36.79
CA ASP A 448 -33.23 27.25 -38.15
C ASP A 448 -33.19 28.78 -38.23
N ALA A 449 -32.24 29.31 -39.00
CA ALA A 449 -32.20 30.72 -39.37
C ALA A 449 -32.89 30.88 -40.73
N GLY A 450 -34.17 31.25 -40.69
CA GLY A 450 -34.96 31.51 -41.88
C GLY A 450 -35.92 32.69 -41.69
N SER A 451 -35.65 33.76 -42.44
CA SER A 451 -36.60 34.78 -42.92
C SER A 451 -36.94 35.94 -41.97
N ARG A 452 -36.19 37.05 -42.07
CA ARG A 452 -36.64 38.28 -42.74
C ARG A 452 -35.52 39.30 -42.86
#